data_AF-A0AAX3NYG0-F1
#
_entry.id   AF-A0AAX3NYG0-F1
#
_cell.length_a   1.000
_cell.length_b   1.000
_cell.length_c   1.000
_cell.angle_alpha   90.00
_cell.angle_beta   90.00
_cell.angle_gamma   90.00
#
_symmetry.space_group_name_H-M   'P 1'
#
loop_
_entity.id
_entity.type
_entity.pdbx_description
1 polymer ?
#
loop_
_entity_poly.entity_id
_entity_poly.type
_entity_poly.pdbx_seq_one_letter_code
_entity_poly.pdbx_strand_id
1 'polypeptide(L)' 'MKEDWIGQRVWYPIDRVDYGEGVVISVDEDAGICKVLDDDDGHTYHGPLELVERIELNDSPAWSLF' A
#
# COMPACT_ATOMS: atom_id res chain seq x y z
N MET A 1 -5.53 -10.89 -11.73
CA MET A 1 -4.14 -10.80 -12.23
C MET A 1 -3.54 -9.54 -11.61
N LYS A 2 -2.33 -9.58 -11.06
CA LYS A 2 -1.87 -8.55 -10.10
C LYS A 2 -1.58 -7.16 -10.70
N GLU A 3 -1.80 -6.95 -12.00
CA GLU A 3 -1.98 -5.62 -12.61
C GLU A 3 -3.05 -4.78 -11.87
N ASP A 4 -4.01 -5.43 -11.20
CA ASP A 4 -5.04 -4.79 -10.38
C ASP A 4 -4.50 -4.00 -9.16
N TRP A 5 -3.22 -4.18 -8.79
CA TRP A 5 -2.60 -3.45 -7.68
C TRP A 5 -2.13 -2.05 -8.06
N ILE A 6 -1.76 -1.80 -9.31
CA ILE A 6 -1.25 -0.48 -9.71
C ILE A 6 -2.33 0.58 -9.50
N GLY A 7 -1.98 1.65 -8.78
CA GLY A 7 -2.91 2.73 -8.42
C GLY A 7 -3.73 2.46 -7.15
N GLN A 8 -3.59 1.30 -6.50
CA GLN A 8 -4.26 1.03 -5.22
C GLN A 8 -3.55 1.72 -4.06
N ARG A 9 -4.34 2.24 -3.11
CA ARG A 9 -3.84 2.71 -1.81
C ARG A 9 -3.52 1.51 -0.93
N VAL A 10 -2.36 1.55 -0.30
CA VAL A 10 -1.81 0.46 0.49
C VAL A 10 -1.09 0.97 1.73
N TRP A 11 -1.06 0.13 2.76
CA TRP A 11 -0.09 0.25 3.84
C TRP A 11 1.19 -0.50 3.46
N TYR A 12 2.35 0.10 3.72
CA TYR A 12 3.66 -0.54 3.56
C TYR A 12 4.49 -0.36 4.84
N PRO A 13 5.38 -1.30 5.19
CA PRO A 13 6.18 -1.19 6.40
C PRO A 13 7.32 -0.18 6.22
N ILE A 14 7.41 0.80 7.13
CA ILE A 14 8.58 1.70 7.24
C ILE A 14 9.63 1.03 8.11
N ASP A 15 9.21 0.47 9.24
CA ASP A 15 10.05 -0.34 10.13
C ASP A 15 9.26 -1.48 10.78
N ARG A 16 9.72 -2.00 11.93
CA ARG A 16 9.09 -3.15 12.61
C ARG A 16 7.76 -2.81 13.28
N VAL A 17 7.49 -1.54 13.54
CA VAL A 17 6.30 -1.08 14.28
C VAL A 17 5.52 -0.01 13.52
N ASP A 18 6.16 0.68 12.57
CA ASP A 18 5.54 1.77 11.82
C ASP A 18 5.27 1.40 10.36
N TYR A 19 4.13 1.90 9.87
CA TYR A 19 3.63 1.70 8.52
C TYR A 19 3.37 3.06 7.87
N GLY A 20 3.71 3.17 6.59
CA GLY A 20 3.42 4.31 5.74
C GLY A 20 2.24 4.01 4.83
N GLU A 21 1.54 5.06 4.41
CA GLU A 21 0.50 4.98 3.41
C GLU A 21 1.02 5.43 2.06
N GLY A 22 0.65 4.71 1.00
CA GLY A 22 0.98 5.18 -0.33
C GLY A 22 0.22 4.48 -1.44
N VAL A 23 0.63 4.77 -2.67
CA VAL A 23 0.01 4.22 -3.88
C VAL A 23 1.00 3.31 -4.59
N VAL A 24 0.55 2.12 -4.98
CA VAL A 24 1.40 1.19 -5.73
C VAL A 24 1.63 1.75 -7.14
N ILE A 25 2.91 1.95 -7.51
CA ILE A 25 3.30 2.49 -8.82
C ILE A 25 3.94 1.43 -9.73
N SER A 26 4.39 0.30 -9.18
CA SER A 26 4.96 -0.80 -9.94
C SER A 26 4.91 -2.09 -9.13
N VAL A 27 4.69 -3.22 -9.80
CA VAL A 27 4.77 -4.56 -9.23
C VAL A 27 5.61 -5.43 -10.15
N ASP A 28 6.59 -6.11 -9.59
CA ASP A 28 7.35 -7.18 -10.24
C ASP A 28 6.86 -8.50 -9.63
N GLU A 29 5.99 -9.21 -10.35
CA GLU A 29 5.39 -10.45 -9.87
C GLU A 29 6.39 -11.61 -9.82
N ASP A 30 7.33 -11.65 -10.76
CA ASP A 30 8.36 -12.69 -10.85
C ASP A 30 9.31 -12.61 -9.66
N ALA A 31 9.65 -11.39 -9.24
CA ALA A 31 10.47 -11.14 -8.06
C ALA A 31 9.66 -11.08 -6.74
N GLY A 32 8.34 -10.91 -6.80
CA GLY A 32 7.49 -10.73 -5.63
C GLY A 32 7.70 -9.37 -4.93
N ILE A 33 8.06 -8.34 -5.69
CA ILE A 33 8.44 -7.02 -5.18
C ILE A 33 7.43 -5.97 -5.67
N CYS A 34 7.14 -4.96 -4.86
CA CYS A 34 6.39 -3.80 -5.28
C CYS A 34 7.10 -2.49 -4.94
N LYS A 35 6.73 -1.44 -5.67
CA LYS A 35 7.09 -0.06 -5.38
C LYS A 35 5.85 0.72 -5.02
N VAL A 36 5.91 1.40 -3.89
CA VAL A 36 4.83 2.25 -3.37
C VAL A 36 5.36 3.67 -3.26
N LEU A 37 4.64 4.62 -3.85
CA LEU A 37 4.90 6.04 -3.67
C LEU A 37 4.17 6.50 -2.42
N ASP A 38 4.92 6.96 -1.44
CA ASP A 38 4.40 7.53 -0.20
C ASP A 38 3.58 8.80 -0.48
N ASP A 39 2.43 8.94 0.17
CA ASP A 39 1.53 10.08 -0.02
C ASP A 39 2.00 11.35 0.72
N ASP A 40 2.77 11.19 1.81
CA ASP A 40 3.15 12.30 2.69
C ASP A 40 4.41 13.03 2.20
N ASP A 41 5.48 12.29 1.88
CA ASP A 41 6.79 12.90 1.58
C ASP A 41 7.33 12.59 0.17
N GLY A 42 6.61 11.74 -0.58
CA GLY A 42 6.95 11.37 -1.95
C GLY A 42 8.16 10.41 -2.07
N HIS A 43 8.65 9.85 -0.97
CA HIS A 43 9.61 8.75 -1.04
C HIS A 43 8.96 7.49 -1.63
N THR A 44 9.80 6.61 -2.16
CA THR A 44 9.34 5.34 -2.74
C THR A 44 9.79 4.20 -1.85
N TYR A 45 8.84 3.47 -1.28
CA TYR A 45 9.08 2.16 -0.71
C TYR A 45 9.34 1.15 -1.82
N HIS A 46 10.31 0.26 -1.61
CA HIS A 46 10.66 -0.81 -2.54
C HIS A 46 10.96 -2.09 -1.74
N GLY A 47 10.04 -3.05 -1.79
CA GLY A 47 10.16 -4.24 -0.95
C GLY A 47 9.15 -5.33 -1.28
N PRO A 48 9.09 -6.39 -0.44
CA PRO A 48 8.24 -7.55 -0.68
C PRO A 48 6.77 -7.15 -0.77
N LEU A 49 6.09 -7.64 -1.82
CA LEU A 49 4.66 -7.40 -2.04
C LEU A 49 3.80 -8.02 -0.93
N GLU A 50 4.24 -9.13 -0.33
CA GLU A 50 3.50 -9.82 0.75
C GLU A 50 3.36 -8.99 2.04
N LEU A 51 4.22 -7.98 2.22
CA LEU A 51 4.18 -7.08 3.38
C LEU A 51 3.31 -5.85 3.13
N VAL A 52 2.77 -5.70 1.92
CA VAL A 52 1.95 -4.57 1.52
C VAL A 52 0.49 -4.97 1.56
N GLU A 53 -0.31 -4.19 2.30
CA GLU A 53 -1.72 -4.48 2.55
C GLU A 53 -2.60 -3.45 1.86
N ARG A 54 -3.64 -3.89 1.15
CA ARG A 54 -4.59 -2.95 0.53
C ARG A 54 -5.40 -2.24 1.61
N ILE A 55 -5.56 -0.93 1.43
CA ILE A 55 -6.51 -0.15 2.21
C ILE A 55 -7.88 -0.37 1.59
N GLU A 56 -8.68 -1.25 2.18
CA GLU A 56 -10.09 -1.33 1.86
C GLU A 56 -10.76 -0.08 2.42
N LEU A 57 -10.98 0.92 1.57
CA LEU A 57 -11.92 2.00 1.83
C LEU A 57 -13.31 1.36 1.91
N ASN A 58 -13.65 0.81 3.07
CA ASN A 58 -15.00 0.36 3.33
C ASN A 58 -15.88 1.61 3.18
N ASP A 59 -16.78 1.60 2.20
CA ASP A 59 -17.78 2.65 1.92
C ASP A 59 -18.87 2.66 3.02
N SER A 60 -18.43 2.60 4.28
CA SER A 60 -19.24 2.60 5.48
C SER A 60 -18.79 3.79 6.33
N PRO A 61 -19.63 4.80 6.56
CA PRO A 61 -19.30 5.89 7.45
C PRO A 61 -19.29 5.35 8.88
N ALA A 62 -18.13 4.86 9.34
CA ALA A 62 -17.91 4.39 10.71
C ALA A 62 -17.85 5.54 11.74
N TRP A 63 -18.33 6.73 11.39
CA TRP A 63 -18.61 7.83 12.33
C TRP A 63 -20.09 7.87 12.75
N SER A 64 -20.96 7.00 12.22
CA SER A 64 -22.30 6.79 12.78
C SER A 64 -22.25 5.71 13.86
N LEU A 65 -21.68 6.04 15.02
CA LEU A 65 -21.95 5.48 16.36
C LEU A 65 -20.75 5.81 17.24
N PHE A 66 -20.69 7.04 17.77
CA PHE A 66 -20.54 7.36 19.20
C PHE A 66 -20.68 8.88 19.40
#